data_AF-A0ABD1H839-F1
#
_entry.id   AF-A0ABD1H839-F1
#
_cell.length_a   1.000
_cell.length_b   1.000
_cell.length_c   1.000
_cell.angle_alpha   90.00
_cell.angle_beta   90.00
_cell.angle_gamma   90.00
#
_symmetry.space_group_name_H-M   'P 1'
#
loop_
_entity.id
_entity.type
_entity.pdbx_description
1 polymer ?
#
loop_
_entity_poly.entity_id
_entity_poly.type
_entity_poly.pdbx_seq_one_letter_code
_entity_poly.pdbx_strand_id
1 'polypeptide(L)'
;MQSSPSPSSGKPATFSDECWSEDASASDTENFVKTLNRIRGKGVRPDIIASIITHYASKCLPALAGGDDTQTQAAATAGGGTAASRRKKRRFIETLVGILPQEKDAVPCGFLLRAMRAASEAGAEAGCREEIERRVSRQLDQAPLKELAALDFEAVVRLVRRFLSEEEVSRSGAALSKVAKLVHSYLAEVAVDRNLTPTQFVALASAVPCHARATDDGIYRAIDIYIKAHPGLSKQERKTLCMLMESRKLSTEACLHAAQNERLPVRAVIRVLLSEQDKLSKHIDWSGALAGLRSPGLLGLAAPARCLSKREARQQLEIRRLQEDVAMLQRQCLIMERHIEKLLEKKKGYFSWKRLGGAVFKASKISETAAEVSSPFYSGGSRT
;
A
#
# COMPACT_ATOMS: atom_id res chain seq x y z
N MET A 1 -24.81 -69.66 -6.81
CA MET A 1 -25.10 -68.22 -6.99
C MET A 1 -26.27 -67.83 -6.09
N GLN A 2 -26.01 -67.40 -4.86
CA GLN A 2 -26.94 -66.59 -4.05
C GLN A 2 -26.08 -65.68 -3.17
N SER A 3 -26.14 -64.39 -3.46
CA SER A 3 -25.33 -63.32 -2.89
C SER A 3 -26.14 -62.56 -1.83
N SER A 4 -25.55 -62.44 -0.65
CA SER A 4 -25.98 -61.61 0.48
C SER A 4 -25.94 -60.11 0.13
N PRO A 5 -26.85 -59.27 0.66
CA PRO A 5 -26.66 -57.82 0.61
C PRO A 5 -25.89 -57.34 1.86
N SER A 6 -24.83 -56.57 1.61
CA SER A 6 -24.03 -55.83 2.60
C SER A 6 -24.70 -54.50 2.98
N PRO A 7 -24.40 -53.95 4.18
CA PRO A 7 -25.05 -52.76 4.70
C PRO A 7 -24.50 -51.48 4.05
N SER A 8 -25.40 -50.58 3.64
CA SER A 8 -25.09 -49.28 3.07
C SER A 8 -24.37 -48.39 4.08
N SER A 9 -23.19 -47.93 3.71
CA SER A 9 -22.40 -46.92 4.40
C SER A 9 -23.15 -45.58 4.45
N GLY A 10 -23.36 -45.06 5.66
CA GLY A 10 -23.82 -43.69 5.87
C GLY A 10 -22.78 -42.70 5.36
N LYS A 11 -23.12 -41.95 4.31
CA LYS A 11 -22.37 -40.75 3.91
C LYS A 11 -22.64 -39.64 4.94
N PRO A 12 -21.62 -38.85 5.33
CA PRO A 12 -21.86 -37.67 6.17
C PRO A 12 -22.71 -36.67 5.38
N ALA A 13 -23.69 -36.06 6.07
CA ALA A 13 -24.58 -35.06 5.50
C ALA A 13 -23.76 -33.93 4.86
N THR A 14 -23.75 -33.89 3.53
CA THR A 14 -23.32 -32.72 2.77
C THR A 14 -24.33 -31.62 3.05
N PHE A 15 -23.87 -30.49 3.58
CA PHE A 15 -24.67 -29.26 3.74
C PHE A 15 -25.05 -28.71 2.35
N SER A 16 -26.06 -29.31 1.74
CA SER A 16 -26.54 -28.98 0.40
C SER A 16 -27.11 -27.56 0.33
N ASP A 17 -26.52 -26.76 -0.58
CA ASP A 17 -26.99 -25.65 -1.41
C ASP A 17 -28.19 -24.71 -1.12
N GLU A 18 -28.88 -24.77 0.01
CA GLU A 18 -30.02 -23.87 0.24
C GLU A 18 -29.74 -22.88 1.37
N CYS A 19 -29.00 -21.79 1.13
CA CYS A 19 -29.00 -20.68 2.11
C CYS A 19 -29.86 -19.48 1.69
N TRP A 20 -30.42 -19.47 0.49
CA TRP A 20 -31.21 -18.34 -0.02
C TRP A 20 -32.56 -18.73 -0.65
N SER A 21 -33.05 -19.94 -0.38
CA SER A 21 -34.46 -20.25 -0.56
C SER A 21 -35.27 -19.42 0.45
N GLU A 22 -36.46 -18.96 0.06
CA GLU A 22 -37.37 -18.20 0.94
C GLU A 22 -37.66 -18.93 2.27
N ASP A 23 -37.43 -20.24 2.31
CA ASP A 23 -37.66 -21.16 3.43
C ASP A 23 -36.50 -21.34 4.43
N ALA A 24 -35.31 -20.74 4.21
CA ALA A 24 -34.22 -20.81 5.19
C ALA A 24 -34.65 -20.09 6.48
N SER A 25 -35.07 -20.86 7.47
CA SER A 25 -35.81 -20.36 8.62
C SER A 25 -34.85 -19.72 9.64
N ALA A 26 -35.33 -18.81 10.49
CA ALA A 26 -34.52 -18.25 11.58
C ALA A 26 -33.85 -19.34 12.45
N SER A 27 -34.47 -20.53 12.50
CA SER A 27 -33.95 -21.73 13.12
C SER A 27 -32.58 -22.16 12.58
N ASP A 28 -32.31 -22.03 11.28
CA ASP A 28 -31.04 -22.43 10.67
C ASP A 28 -29.88 -21.54 11.15
N THR A 29 -30.15 -20.24 11.29
CA THR A 29 -29.19 -19.29 11.88
C THR A 29 -28.97 -19.61 13.36
N GLU A 30 -30.02 -19.87 14.13
CA GLU A 30 -29.89 -20.22 15.55
C GLU A 30 -29.14 -21.53 15.77
N ASN A 31 -29.39 -22.55 14.94
CA ASN A 31 -28.69 -23.84 14.98
C ASN A 31 -27.20 -23.69 14.63
N PHE A 32 -26.89 -22.83 13.65
CA PHE A 32 -25.53 -22.45 13.32
C PHE A 32 -24.84 -21.78 14.52
N VAL A 33 -25.48 -20.80 15.16
CA VAL A 33 -24.95 -20.11 16.35
C VAL A 33 -24.68 -21.07 17.51
N LYS A 34 -25.62 -22.00 17.80
CA LYS A 34 -25.45 -23.04 18.83
C LYS A 34 -24.24 -23.94 18.52
N THR A 35 -24.11 -24.37 17.26
CA THR A 35 -22.98 -25.19 16.80
C THR A 35 -21.66 -24.44 16.93
N LEU A 36 -21.64 -23.17 16.56
CA LEU A 36 -20.49 -22.28 16.73
C LEU A 36 -20.07 -22.14 18.19
N ASN A 37 -21.02 -21.94 19.10
CA ASN A 37 -20.72 -21.83 20.53
C ASN A 37 -20.15 -23.15 21.09
N ARG A 38 -20.61 -24.31 20.62
CA ARG A 38 -20.01 -25.61 20.96
C ARG A 38 -18.59 -25.76 20.41
N ILE A 39 -18.32 -25.25 19.21
CA ILE A 39 -16.97 -25.24 18.60
C ILE A 39 -16.05 -24.31 19.38
N ARG A 40 -16.52 -23.12 19.78
CA ARG A 40 -15.79 -22.18 20.64
C ARG A 40 -15.41 -22.78 21.98
N GLY A 41 -16.33 -23.54 22.61
CA GLY A 41 -16.07 -24.25 23.85
C GLY A 41 -14.98 -25.32 23.76
N LYS A 42 -14.60 -25.76 22.55
CA LYS A 42 -13.48 -26.70 22.31
C LYS A 42 -12.13 -26.00 22.12
N GLY A 43 -12.05 -24.67 22.22
CA GLY A 43 -10.80 -23.92 22.09
C GLY A 43 -10.29 -23.78 20.65
N VAL A 44 -11.18 -23.82 19.65
CA VAL A 44 -10.79 -23.60 18.25
C VAL A 44 -10.32 -22.15 18.07
N ARG A 45 -9.26 -21.94 17.27
CA ARG A 45 -8.69 -20.61 17.01
C ARG A 45 -9.72 -19.65 16.40
N PRO A 46 -9.72 -18.35 16.79
CA PRO A 46 -10.67 -17.35 16.30
C PRO A 46 -10.63 -17.17 14.78
N ASP A 47 -9.46 -17.31 14.14
CA ASP A 47 -9.33 -17.17 12.67
C ASP A 47 -10.12 -18.25 11.91
N ILE A 48 -10.15 -19.48 12.43
CA ILE A 48 -10.88 -20.60 11.82
C ILE A 48 -12.37 -20.36 12.00
N ILE A 49 -12.78 -19.91 13.19
CA ILE A 49 -14.16 -19.52 13.48
C ILE A 49 -14.62 -18.39 12.55
N ALA A 50 -13.79 -17.35 12.38
CA ALA A 50 -14.05 -16.26 11.46
C ALA A 50 -14.18 -16.74 10.01
N SER A 51 -13.34 -17.67 9.56
CA SER A 51 -13.44 -18.26 8.23
C SER A 51 -14.75 -19.03 8.03
N ILE A 52 -15.18 -19.80 9.03
CA ILE A 52 -16.47 -20.53 8.98
C ILE A 52 -17.64 -19.55 8.92
N ILE A 53 -17.62 -18.51 9.76
CA ILE A 53 -18.65 -17.45 9.77
C ILE A 53 -18.68 -16.71 8.44
N THR A 54 -17.51 -16.33 7.91
CA THR A 54 -17.39 -15.60 6.64
C THR A 54 -17.91 -16.43 5.46
N HIS A 55 -17.59 -17.72 5.42
CA HIS A 55 -18.07 -18.64 4.39
C HIS A 55 -19.59 -18.83 4.48
N TYR A 56 -20.12 -19.09 5.68
CA TYR A 56 -21.55 -19.18 5.91
C TYR A 56 -22.28 -17.88 5.52
N ALA A 57 -21.78 -16.74 5.98
CA ALA A 57 -22.34 -15.44 5.68
C ALA A 57 -22.32 -15.11 4.19
N SER A 58 -21.29 -15.50 3.45
CA SER A 58 -21.19 -15.30 1.99
C SER A 58 -22.19 -16.16 1.22
N LYS A 59 -22.44 -17.40 1.69
CA LYS A 59 -23.48 -18.27 1.12
C LYS A 59 -24.89 -17.73 1.40
N CYS A 60 -25.09 -17.16 2.58
CA CYS A 60 -26.40 -16.66 3.05
C CYS A 60 -26.66 -15.19 2.73
N LEU A 61 -25.68 -14.48 2.20
CA LEU A 61 -25.85 -13.13 1.68
C LEU A 61 -24.79 -12.91 0.58
N PRO A 62 -25.15 -13.07 -0.70
CA PRO A 62 -24.20 -12.88 -1.80
C PRO A 62 -23.55 -11.49 -1.82
N ALA A 63 -24.22 -10.47 -1.26
CA ALA A 63 -23.65 -9.14 -1.04
C ALA A 63 -22.43 -9.12 -0.10
N LEU A 64 -22.17 -10.21 0.65
CA LEU A 64 -20.97 -10.39 1.47
C LEU A 64 -19.91 -11.25 0.78
N ALA A 65 -20.12 -11.73 -0.44
CA ALA A 65 -19.12 -12.44 -1.22
C ALA A 65 -18.10 -11.46 -1.82
N GLY A 66 -16.85 -11.90 -2.00
CA GLY A 66 -15.75 -11.11 -2.58
C GLY A 66 -15.54 -11.29 -4.08
N GLY A 67 -16.55 -11.79 -4.79
CA GLY A 67 -16.49 -12.04 -6.21
C GLY A 67 -16.45 -10.76 -7.04
N ASP A 68 -15.59 -10.75 -8.05
CA ASP A 68 -15.51 -9.72 -9.09
C ASP A 68 -16.58 -10.01 -10.15
N ASP A 69 -17.86 -9.95 -9.76
CA ASP A 69 -18.93 -10.46 -10.60
C ASP A 69 -19.52 -9.37 -11.49
N THR A 70 -18.94 -9.32 -12.70
CA THR A 70 -19.54 -8.88 -13.98
C THR A 70 -20.83 -9.65 -14.34
N GLN A 71 -21.56 -10.16 -13.34
CA GLN A 71 -22.75 -11.00 -13.50
C GLN A 71 -23.68 -10.95 -12.28
N THR A 72 -23.82 -9.80 -11.60
CA THR A 72 -24.88 -9.61 -10.59
C THR A 72 -25.66 -8.30 -10.76
N GLN A 73 -25.74 -7.78 -11.99
CA GLN A 73 -26.74 -6.75 -12.34
C GLN A 73 -28.11 -7.34 -12.73
N ALA A 74 -28.27 -8.67 -12.76
CA ALA A 74 -29.56 -9.31 -13.02
C ALA A 74 -30.52 -9.34 -11.81
N ALA A 75 -30.05 -9.02 -10.59
CA ALA A 75 -30.91 -8.93 -9.39
C ALA A 75 -31.25 -7.49 -8.97
N ALA A 76 -30.73 -6.48 -9.68
CA ALA A 76 -31.04 -5.08 -9.44
C ALA A 76 -32.34 -4.61 -10.14
N THR A 77 -33.01 -5.50 -10.89
CA THR A 77 -34.35 -5.27 -11.48
C THR A 77 -35.48 -5.95 -10.70
N ALA A 78 -35.29 -6.23 -9.40
CA ALA A 78 -36.38 -6.53 -8.48
C ALA A 78 -36.51 -5.39 -7.46
N GLY A 79 -37.07 -4.27 -7.92
CA GLY A 79 -37.54 -3.21 -7.02
C GLY A 79 -38.55 -3.79 -6.04
N GLY A 80 -38.21 -3.75 -4.75
CA GLY A 80 -39.13 -4.09 -3.66
C GLY A 80 -38.85 -5.43 -2.98
N GLY A 81 -37.68 -5.61 -2.38
CA GLY A 81 -37.56 -6.56 -1.28
C GLY A 81 -38.59 -6.18 -0.21
N THR A 82 -39.53 -7.08 0.11
CA THR A 82 -40.59 -6.81 1.09
C THR A 82 -39.98 -6.32 2.41
N ALA A 83 -40.71 -5.48 3.16
CA ALA A 83 -40.24 -5.03 4.48
C ALA A 83 -39.84 -6.21 5.39
N ALA A 84 -40.47 -7.38 5.20
CA ALA A 84 -40.10 -8.63 5.85
C ALA A 84 -38.70 -9.13 5.46
N SER A 85 -38.36 -9.16 4.16
CA SER A 85 -37.03 -9.53 3.67
C SER A 85 -35.94 -8.59 4.19
N ARG A 86 -36.18 -7.26 4.19
CA ARG A 86 -35.25 -6.28 4.76
C ARG A 86 -35.04 -6.50 6.27
N ARG A 87 -36.12 -6.77 7.03
CA ARG A 87 -36.04 -7.09 8.46
C ARG A 87 -35.28 -8.39 8.73
N LYS A 88 -35.46 -9.42 7.89
CA LYS A 88 -34.72 -10.69 7.96
C LYS A 88 -33.22 -10.46 7.72
N LYS A 89 -32.87 -9.72 6.66
CA LYS A 89 -31.48 -9.31 6.35
C LYS A 89 -30.87 -8.53 7.51
N ARG A 90 -31.61 -7.59 8.09
CA ARG A 90 -31.17 -6.82 9.27
C ARG A 90 -30.84 -7.71 10.47
N ARG A 91 -31.79 -8.56 10.90
CA ARG A 91 -31.58 -9.46 12.06
C ARG A 91 -30.42 -10.41 11.83
N PHE A 92 -30.28 -10.93 10.60
CA PHE A 92 -29.16 -11.78 10.23
C PHE A 92 -27.82 -11.05 10.39
N ILE A 93 -27.70 -9.82 9.87
CA ILE A 93 -26.47 -9.02 10.00
C ILE A 93 -26.17 -8.71 11.47
N GLU A 94 -27.17 -8.30 12.26
CA GLU A 94 -27.01 -8.05 13.70
C GLU A 94 -26.53 -9.30 14.45
N THR A 95 -27.07 -10.47 14.10
CA THR A 95 -26.65 -11.76 14.66
C THR A 95 -25.23 -12.11 14.25
N LEU A 96 -24.87 -11.90 12.98
CA LEU A 96 -23.51 -12.09 12.47
C LEU A 96 -22.50 -11.23 13.23
N VAL A 97 -22.78 -9.94 13.42
CA VAL A 97 -21.90 -9.03 14.14
C VAL A 97 -21.73 -9.44 15.61
N GLY A 98 -22.79 -9.98 16.23
CA GLY A 98 -22.73 -10.52 17.58
C GLY A 98 -21.87 -11.79 17.73
N ILE A 99 -21.79 -12.64 16.70
CA ILE A 99 -20.99 -13.88 16.73
C ILE A 99 -19.57 -13.72 16.19
N LEU A 100 -19.27 -12.65 15.45
CA LEU A 100 -17.94 -12.44 14.87
C LEU A 100 -16.88 -12.31 15.98
N PRO A 101 -15.72 -13.01 15.84
CA PRO A 101 -14.59 -12.87 16.77
C PRO A 101 -14.16 -11.41 16.97
N GLN A 102 -13.79 -11.07 18.20
CA GLN A 102 -13.41 -9.70 18.60
C GLN A 102 -11.92 -9.42 18.42
N GLU A 103 -11.12 -10.48 18.22
CA GLU A 103 -9.70 -10.40 17.99
C GLU A 103 -9.39 -9.62 16.72
N LYS A 104 -8.35 -8.79 16.78
CA LYS A 104 -7.86 -8.05 15.62
C LYS A 104 -7.36 -9.04 14.56
N ASP A 105 -7.61 -8.75 13.29
CA ASP A 105 -7.15 -9.51 12.12
C ASP A 105 -7.75 -10.92 11.96
N ALA A 106 -8.62 -11.38 12.85
CA ALA A 106 -9.32 -12.66 12.71
C ALA A 106 -10.30 -12.65 11.51
N VAL A 107 -10.93 -11.50 11.24
CA VAL A 107 -11.92 -11.33 10.17
C VAL A 107 -11.35 -10.42 9.08
N PRO A 108 -11.35 -10.83 7.79
CA PRO A 108 -10.84 -10.02 6.70
C PRO A 108 -11.53 -8.64 6.61
N CYS A 109 -10.74 -7.57 6.41
CA CYS A 109 -11.25 -6.20 6.35
C CYS A 109 -12.26 -5.99 5.21
N GLY A 110 -12.05 -6.60 4.04
CA GLY A 110 -13.01 -6.55 2.93
C GLY A 110 -14.38 -7.12 3.28
N PHE A 111 -14.44 -8.20 4.05
CA PHE A 111 -15.72 -8.75 4.53
C PHE A 111 -16.43 -7.79 5.49
N LEU A 112 -15.69 -7.16 6.41
CA LEU A 112 -16.27 -6.19 7.34
C LEU A 112 -16.81 -4.94 6.61
N LEU A 113 -16.12 -4.46 5.57
CA LEU A 113 -16.57 -3.33 4.75
C LEU A 113 -17.89 -3.66 4.04
N ARG A 114 -18.00 -4.84 3.43
CA ARG A 114 -19.27 -5.31 2.85
C ARG A 114 -20.36 -5.50 3.88
N ALA A 115 -20.04 -6.03 5.05
CA ALA A 115 -20.98 -6.16 6.15
C ALA A 115 -21.49 -4.80 6.61
N MET A 116 -20.60 -3.79 6.69
CA MET A 116 -20.97 -2.41 7.01
C MET A 116 -21.91 -1.81 5.96
N ARG A 117 -21.60 -2.00 4.67
CA ARG A 117 -22.46 -1.57 3.56
C ARG A 117 -23.84 -2.22 3.67
N ALA A 118 -23.88 -3.54 3.80
CA ALA A 118 -25.13 -4.29 3.91
C ALA A 118 -25.94 -3.90 5.16
N ALA A 119 -25.27 -3.58 6.28
CA ALA A 119 -25.90 -3.08 7.51
C ALA A 119 -26.53 -1.69 7.30
N SER A 120 -25.85 -0.80 6.57
CA SER A 120 -26.37 0.53 6.20
C SER A 120 -27.62 0.41 5.32
N GLU A 121 -27.54 -0.39 4.25
CA GLU A 121 -28.66 -0.63 3.32
C GLU A 121 -29.87 -1.31 3.98
N ALA A 122 -29.64 -2.19 4.95
CA ALA A 122 -30.70 -2.90 5.68
C ALA A 122 -31.31 -2.06 6.83
N GLY A 123 -30.70 -0.93 7.19
CA GLY A 123 -31.13 -0.10 8.32
C GLY A 123 -30.94 -0.78 9.67
N ALA A 124 -29.76 -1.41 9.88
CA ALA A 124 -29.40 -2.06 11.14
C ALA A 124 -29.30 -1.08 12.32
N GLU A 125 -29.42 -1.62 13.53
CA GLU A 125 -29.32 -0.84 14.77
C GLU A 125 -28.01 -0.04 14.86
N ALA A 126 -28.05 1.14 15.51
CA ALA A 126 -26.88 2.00 15.67
C ALA A 126 -25.71 1.28 16.35
N GLY A 127 -25.96 0.50 17.40
CA GLY A 127 -24.91 -0.26 18.09
C GLY A 127 -24.22 -1.30 17.20
N CYS A 128 -24.97 -1.95 16.31
CA CYS A 128 -24.41 -2.89 15.33
C CYS A 128 -23.50 -2.16 14.31
N ARG A 129 -23.96 -1.02 13.79
CA ARG A 129 -23.17 -0.20 12.85
C ARG A 129 -21.90 0.34 13.49
N GLU A 130 -21.99 0.86 14.72
CA GLU A 130 -20.86 1.38 15.47
C GLU A 130 -19.82 0.32 15.79
N GLU A 131 -20.25 -0.91 16.10
CA GLU A 131 -19.36 -2.03 16.38
C GLU A 131 -18.62 -2.50 15.12
N ILE A 132 -19.31 -2.61 13.97
CA ILE A 132 -18.65 -2.91 12.70
C ILE A 132 -17.66 -1.80 12.35
N GLU A 133 -18.07 -0.54 12.47
CA GLU A 133 -17.23 0.62 12.18
C GLU A 133 -15.97 0.66 13.06
N ARG A 134 -16.12 0.34 14.35
CA ARG A 134 -15.00 0.21 15.30
C ARG A 134 -14.00 -0.85 14.82
N ARG A 135 -14.49 -2.02 14.40
CA ARG A 135 -13.64 -3.12 13.92
C ARG A 135 -12.94 -2.77 12.61
N VAL A 136 -13.67 -2.22 11.63
CA VAL A 136 -13.10 -1.77 10.35
C VAL A 136 -12.03 -0.73 10.59
N SER A 137 -12.30 0.26 11.45
CA SER A 137 -11.36 1.34 11.75
C SER A 137 -10.02 0.78 12.22
N ARG A 138 -10.00 -0.22 13.10
CA ARG A 138 -8.76 -0.80 13.67
C ARG A 138 -7.84 -1.50 12.67
N GLN A 139 -8.36 -1.93 11.52
CA GLN A 139 -7.63 -2.66 10.48
C GLN A 139 -7.80 -2.00 9.10
N LEU A 140 -8.01 -0.69 9.08
CA LEU A 140 -8.18 0.11 7.87
C LEU A 140 -6.94 0.05 6.96
N ASP A 141 -5.75 -0.26 7.51
CA ASP A 141 -4.51 -0.46 6.76
C ASP A 141 -4.51 -1.70 5.85
N GLN A 142 -5.49 -2.59 6.02
CA GLN A 142 -5.71 -3.80 5.22
C GLN A 142 -6.95 -3.71 4.32
N ALA A 143 -7.60 -2.54 4.27
CA ALA A 143 -8.82 -2.37 3.51
C ALA A 143 -8.56 -2.41 1.99
N PRO A 144 -9.30 -3.24 1.22
CA PRO A 144 -9.28 -3.18 -0.24
C PRO A 144 -9.98 -1.91 -0.73
N LEU A 145 -9.36 -1.22 -1.69
CA LEU A 145 -9.86 0.05 -2.25
C LEU A 145 -11.28 -0.09 -2.82
N LYS A 146 -11.56 -1.14 -3.58
CA LYS A 146 -12.86 -1.40 -4.21
C LYS A 146 -14.01 -1.44 -3.20
N GLU A 147 -13.82 -2.10 -2.07
CA GLU A 147 -14.87 -2.21 -1.03
C GLU A 147 -15.02 -0.90 -0.25
N LEU A 148 -13.94 -0.11 -0.12
CA LEU A 148 -13.99 1.22 0.48
C LEU A 148 -14.72 2.22 -0.43
N ALA A 149 -14.48 2.16 -1.74
CA ALA A 149 -15.13 2.98 -2.77
C ALA A 149 -16.65 2.74 -2.86
N ALA A 150 -17.10 1.54 -2.48
CA ALA A 150 -18.50 1.17 -2.46
C ALA A 150 -19.30 1.73 -1.25
N LEU A 151 -18.65 2.45 -0.34
CA LEU A 151 -19.27 3.05 0.84
C LEU A 151 -19.59 4.52 0.64
N ASP A 152 -20.56 5.01 1.42
CA ASP A 152 -20.88 6.43 1.50
C ASP A 152 -19.65 7.24 1.94
N PHE A 153 -19.42 8.38 1.29
CA PHE A 153 -18.28 9.25 1.57
C PHE A 153 -18.16 9.62 3.06
N GLU A 154 -19.30 9.92 3.70
CA GLU A 154 -19.33 10.25 5.12
C GLU A 154 -18.90 9.08 6.02
N ALA A 155 -19.26 7.84 5.65
CA ALA A 155 -18.81 6.66 6.37
C ALA A 155 -17.29 6.49 6.26
N VAL A 156 -16.71 6.73 5.08
CA VAL A 156 -15.24 6.69 4.87
C VAL A 156 -14.55 7.76 5.71
N VAL A 157 -15.08 8.99 5.75
CA VAL A 157 -14.53 10.06 6.60
C VAL A 157 -14.56 9.68 8.08
N ARG A 158 -15.66 9.09 8.56
CA ARG A 158 -15.78 8.62 9.96
C ARG A 158 -14.79 7.50 10.26
N LEU A 159 -14.62 6.52 9.36
CA LEU A 159 -13.63 5.45 9.51
C LEU A 159 -12.19 5.99 9.61
N VAL A 160 -11.81 6.91 8.72
CA VAL A 160 -10.46 7.50 8.72
C VAL A 160 -10.21 8.31 9.99
N ARG A 161 -11.18 9.14 10.41
CA ARG A 161 -11.07 9.89 11.68
C ARG A 161 -10.99 8.96 12.88
N ARG A 162 -11.82 7.92 12.91
CA ARG A 162 -11.86 6.95 14.00
C ARG A 162 -10.58 6.16 14.09
N PHE A 163 -10.02 5.72 12.96
CA PHE A 163 -8.67 5.21 12.89
C PHE A 163 -7.75 6.23 13.55
N LEU A 164 -7.53 7.39 12.98
CA LEU A 164 -6.56 8.36 13.51
C LEU A 164 -6.76 8.80 14.98
N SER A 165 -7.99 8.75 15.52
CA SER A 165 -8.29 9.08 16.92
C SER A 165 -7.96 7.99 17.95
N GLU A 166 -7.98 6.70 17.57
CA GLU A 166 -7.66 5.60 18.48
C GLU A 166 -6.15 5.60 18.73
N GLU A 167 -5.73 5.99 19.96
CA GLU A 167 -4.37 6.31 20.43
C GLU A 167 -3.16 5.88 19.55
N GLU A 168 -2.38 6.89 19.15
CA GLU A 168 -1.13 6.83 18.37
C GLU A 168 -0.09 5.80 18.88
N VAL A 169 -0.09 5.48 20.18
CA VAL A 169 0.91 4.61 20.83
C VAL A 169 0.89 3.16 20.28
N SER A 170 -0.23 2.72 19.72
CA SER A 170 -0.40 1.34 19.22
C SER A 170 -0.19 1.19 17.71
N ARG A 171 0.07 2.27 16.96
CA ARG A 171 0.15 2.20 15.50
C ARG A 171 1.58 2.29 14.98
N SER A 172 1.98 1.27 14.23
CA SER A 172 3.19 1.34 13.43
C SER A 172 3.06 2.46 12.39
N GLY A 173 4.11 3.26 12.20
CA GLY A 173 4.18 4.24 11.11
C GLY A 173 3.92 3.62 9.73
N ALA A 174 4.15 2.31 9.56
CA ALA A 174 3.80 1.57 8.36
C ALA A 174 2.27 1.48 8.13
N ALA A 175 1.48 1.27 9.19
CA ALA A 175 0.02 1.23 9.10
C ALA A 175 -0.56 2.62 8.75
N LEU A 176 -0.04 3.68 9.39
CA LEU A 176 -0.39 5.07 9.05
C LEU A 176 -0.08 5.38 7.58
N SER A 177 1.10 4.96 7.10
CA SER A 177 1.51 5.14 5.70
C SER A 177 0.62 4.39 4.70
N LYS A 178 0.19 3.17 5.04
CA LYS A 178 -0.75 2.38 4.23
C LYS A 178 -2.11 3.08 4.14
N VAL A 179 -2.64 3.56 5.27
CA VAL A 179 -3.92 4.29 5.28
C VAL A 179 -3.82 5.61 4.52
N ALA A 180 -2.72 6.36 4.64
CA ALA A 180 -2.51 7.57 3.85
C ALA A 180 -2.57 7.27 2.33
N LYS A 181 -1.88 6.21 1.87
CA LYS A 181 -1.93 5.77 0.46
C LYS A 181 -3.32 5.30 0.03
N LEU A 182 -4.04 4.62 0.92
CA LEU A 182 -5.41 4.18 0.67
C LEU A 182 -6.35 5.39 0.50
N VAL A 183 -6.27 6.38 1.40
CA VAL A 183 -7.07 7.62 1.32
C VAL A 183 -6.74 8.40 0.04
N HIS A 184 -5.47 8.50 -0.34
CA HIS A 184 -5.09 9.15 -1.59
C HIS A 184 -5.65 8.40 -2.81
N SER A 185 -5.59 7.07 -2.82
CA SER A 185 -6.16 6.25 -3.89
C SER A 185 -7.68 6.38 -3.97
N TYR A 186 -8.37 6.37 -2.82
CA TYR A 186 -9.81 6.60 -2.73
C TYR A 186 -10.19 7.99 -3.24
N LEU A 187 -9.50 9.04 -2.80
CA LEU A 187 -9.72 10.41 -3.28
C LEU A 187 -9.51 10.51 -4.79
N ALA A 188 -8.53 9.81 -5.35
CA ALA A 188 -8.31 9.78 -6.81
C ALA A 188 -9.44 9.05 -7.56
N GLU A 189 -10.07 8.05 -6.96
CA GLU A 189 -11.22 7.32 -7.53
C GLU A 189 -12.48 8.17 -7.50
N VAL A 190 -12.83 8.74 -6.35
CA VAL A 190 -14.02 9.61 -6.20
C VAL A 190 -13.84 11.00 -6.80
N ALA A 191 -12.62 11.40 -7.16
CA ALA A 191 -12.35 12.72 -7.73
C ALA A 191 -13.05 12.96 -9.09
N VAL A 192 -13.45 11.90 -9.77
CA VAL A 192 -14.20 11.98 -11.04
C VAL A 192 -15.69 12.26 -10.81
N ASP A 193 -16.19 12.03 -9.59
CA ASP A 193 -17.60 12.17 -9.26
C ASP A 193 -18.01 13.64 -9.13
N ARG A 194 -18.98 14.06 -9.94
CA ARG A 194 -19.51 15.44 -9.96
C ARG A 194 -20.21 15.87 -8.67
N ASN A 195 -20.59 14.90 -7.84
CA ASN A 195 -21.27 15.14 -6.57
C ASN A 195 -20.29 15.45 -5.43
N LEU A 196 -18.99 15.25 -5.64
CA LEU A 196 -17.97 15.50 -4.63
C LEU A 196 -17.69 17.00 -4.54
N THR A 197 -18.07 17.60 -3.41
CA THR A 197 -17.79 19.02 -3.15
C THR A 197 -16.32 19.25 -2.78
N PRO A 198 -15.75 20.43 -3.07
CA PRO A 198 -14.36 20.73 -2.70
C PRO A 198 -14.17 20.73 -1.18
N THR A 199 -15.20 21.08 -0.41
CA THR A 199 -15.20 20.99 1.06
C THR A 199 -15.10 19.57 1.56
N GLN A 200 -15.79 18.61 0.94
CA GLN A 200 -15.69 17.19 1.27
C GLN A 200 -14.30 16.64 0.93
N PHE A 201 -13.78 16.96 -0.26
CA PHE A 201 -12.43 16.58 -0.67
C PHE A 201 -11.39 17.06 0.35
N VAL A 202 -11.43 18.35 0.71
CA VAL A 202 -10.54 18.96 1.71
C VAL A 202 -10.72 18.29 3.07
N ALA A 203 -11.95 18.03 3.52
CA ALA A 203 -12.22 17.42 4.83
C ALA A 203 -11.59 16.03 4.99
N LEU A 204 -11.60 15.21 3.93
CA LEU A 204 -10.98 13.89 3.95
C LEU A 204 -9.45 13.99 3.80
N ALA A 205 -8.95 14.82 2.89
CA ALA A 205 -7.51 15.00 2.70
C ALA A 205 -6.83 15.57 3.95
N SER A 206 -7.47 16.53 4.63
CA SER A 206 -6.96 17.14 5.87
C SER A 206 -7.11 16.24 7.09
N ALA A 207 -7.92 15.18 7.03
CA ALA A 207 -8.00 14.21 8.12
C ALA A 207 -6.67 13.47 8.30
N VAL A 208 -5.95 13.17 7.21
CA VAL A 208 -4.67 12.44 7.24
C VAL A 208 -3.50 13.36 7.61
N PRO A 209 -2.78 13.12 8.73
CA PRO A 209 -1.66 13.96 9.14
C PRO A 209 -0.48 13.96 8.16
N CYS A 210 0.27 15.07 8.14
CA CYS A 210 1.43 15.23 7.26
C CYS A 210 2.55 14.21 7.50
N HIS A 211 2.73 13.73 8.72
CA HIS A 211 3.78 12.76 9.08
C HIS A 211 3.41 11.31 8.65
N ALA A 212 2.13 11.03 8.41
CA ALA A 212 1.68 9.75 7.87
C ALA A 212 2.02 9.61 6.37
N ARG A 213 2.40 10.71 5.71
CA ARG A 213 2.72 10.76 4.27
C ARG A 213 4.23 10.76 4.08
N ALA A 214 4.74 9.67 3.50
CA ALA A 214 6.13 9.62 3.02
C ALA A 214 6.31 10.42 1.73
N THR A 215 5.32 10.37 0.83
CA THR A 215 5.29 11.12 -0.44
C THR A 215 3.90 11.70 -0.67
N ASP A 216 3.87 12.86 -1.32
CA ASP A 216 2.62 13.57 -1.64
C ASP A 216 2.14 13.34 -3.09
N ASP A 217 2.79 12.44 -3.83
CA ASP A 217 2.43 12.12 -5.22
C ASP A 217 0.98 11.64 -5.36
N GLY A 218 0.52 10.84 -4.39
CA GLY A 218 -0.85 10.33 -4.37
C GLY A 218 -1.89 11.44 -4.19
N ILE A 219 -1.65 12.38 -3.27
CA ILE A 219 -2.56 13.51 -3.07
C ILE A 219 -2.51 14.48 -4.24
N TYR A 220 -1.33 14.70 -4.83
CA TYR A 220 -1.19 15.50 -6.06
C TYR A 220 -2.00 14.90 -7.21
N ARG A 221 -1.87 13.58 -7.45
CA ARG A 221 -2.67 12.87 -8.46
C ARG A 221 -4.17 13.05 -8.23
N ALA A 222 -4.63 12.89 -6.98
CA ALA A 222 -6.05 13.09 -6.66
C ALA A 222 -6.52 14.53 -6.93
N ILE A 223 -5.70 15.54 -6.58
CA ILE A 223 -5.98 16.95 -6.85
C ILE A 223 -6.05 17.23 -8.36
N ASP A 224 -5.09 16.73 -9.14
CA ASP A 224 -5.07 16.95 -10.59
C ASP A 224 -6.29 16.31 -11.27
N ILE A 225 -6.64 15.07 -10.91
CA ILE A 225 -7.87 14.41 -11.40
C ILE A 225 -9.10 15.23 -11.03
N TYR A 226 -9.20 15.70 -9.78
CA TYR A 226 -10.34 16.48 -9.32
C TYR A 226 -10.48 17.81 -10.08
N ILE A 227 -9.39 18.56 -10.25
CA ILE A 227 -9.39 19.82 -11.01
C ILE A 227 -9.74 19.56 -12.48
N LYS A 228 -9.28 18.45 -13.06
CA LYS A 228 -9.61 18.05 -14.44
C LYS A 228 -11.10 17.71 -14.59
N ALA A 229 -11.69 17.00 -13.63
CA ALA A 229 -13.09 16.59 -13.65
C ALA A 229 -14.07 17.75 -13.33
N HIS A 230 -13.60 18.79 -12.63
CA HIS A 230 -14.41 19.92 -12.16
C HIS A 230 -13.93 21.27 -12.73
N PRO A 231 -14.20 21.56 -14.02
CA PRO A 231 -13.74 22.81 -14.65
C PRO A 231 -14.36 24.07 -14.01
N GLY A 232 -15.53 23.93 -13.36
CA GLY A 232 -16.24 25.01 -12.68
C GLY A 232 -15.64 25.50 -11.36
N LEU A 233 -14.54 24.89 -10.88
CA LEU A 233 -13.89 25.30 -9.63
C LEU A 233 -13.37 26.74 -9.72
N SER A 234 -13.68 27.52 -8.68
CA SER A 234 -13.18 28.87 -8.49
C SER A 234 -11.66 28.90 -8.28
N LYS A 235 -11.04 30.05 -8.53
CA LYS A 235 -9.60 30.26 -8.28
C LYS A 235 -9.23 30.00 -6.81
N GLN A 236 -10.14 30.32 -5.89
CA GLN A 236 -9.92 30.13 -4.45
C GLN A 236 -10.00 28.64 -4.07
N GLU A 237 -10.93 27.87 -4.61
CA GLU A 237 -11.01 26.43 -4.36
C GLU A 237 -9.79 25.69 -4.91
N ARG A 238 -9.35 26.02 -6.13
CA ARG A 238 -8.10 25.47 -6.70
C ARG A 238 -6.90 25.77 -5.81
N LYS A 239 -6.83 27.00 -5.27
CA LYS A 239 -5.79 27.37 -4.32
C LYS A 239 -5.86 26.53 -3.04
N THR A 240 -7.04 26.36 -2.45
CA THR A 240 -7.22 25.55 -1.23
C THR A 240 -6.82 24.10 -1.45
N LEU A 241 -7.20 23.51 -2.58
CA LEU A 241 -6.82 22.14 -2.94
C LEU A 241 -5.29 22.00 -3.08
N CYS A 242 -4.63 22.90 -3.81
CA CYS A 242 -3.18 22.87 -3.97
C CYS A 242 -2.40 23.14 -2.68
N MET A 243 -3.03 23.68 -1.63
CA MET A 243 -2.41 23.84 -0.31
C MET A 243 -2.35 22.53 0.49
N LEU A 244 -3.07 21.49 0.07
CA LEU A 244 -3.10 20.18 0.75
C LEU A 244 -1.84 19.33 0.50
N MET A 245 -1.07 19.66 -0.54
CA MET A 245 0.18 19.00 -0.89
C MET A 245 1.39 19.84 -0.47
N GLU A 246 2.40 19.19 0.09
CA GLU A 246 3.71 19.76 0.37
C GLU A 246 4.66 19.50 -0.80
N SER A 247 5.03 20.54 -1.55
CA SER A 247 5.91 20.40 -2.72
C SER A 247 7.27 19.77 -2.42
N ARG A 248 7.73 19.85 -1.17
CA ARG A 248 8.96 19.21 -0.68
C ARG A 248 8.88 17.67 -0.68
N LYS A 249 7.68 17.10 -0.51
CA LYS A 249 7.43 15.64 -0.44
C LYS A 249 7.01 15.04 -1.78
N LEU A 250 6.98 15.83 -2.85
CA LEU A 250 6.75 15.33 -4.20
C LEU A 250 8.01 14.69 -4.77
N SER A 251 7.84 13.62 -5.55
CA SER A 251 8.91 13.07 -6.38
C SER A 251 9.27 14.02 -7.53
N THR A 252 10.45 13.83 -8.12
CA THR A 252 10.93 14.62 -9.26
C THR A 252 9.98 14.53 -10.46
N GLU A 253 9.43 13.34 -10.72
CA GLU A 253 8.43 13.12 -11.78
C GLU A 253 7.12 13.88 -11.50
N ALA A 254 6.62 13.83 -10.27
CA ALA A 254 5.42 14.56 -9.87
C ALA A 254 5.63 16.08 -9.95
N CYS A 255 6.83 16.56 -9.56
CA CYS A 255 7.21 17.96 -9.68
C CYS A 255 7.25 18.42 -11.14
N LEU A 256 7.83 17.63 -12.04
CA LEU A 256 7.86 17.94 -13.46
C LEU A 256 6.45 18.04 -14.05
N HIS A 257 5.59 17.07 -13.73
CA HIS A 257 4.19 17.09 -14.17
C HIS A 257 3.46 18.33 -13.62
N ALA A 258 3.66 18.66 -12.33
CA ALA A 258 3.06 19.84 -11.71
C ALA A 258 3.58 21.16 -12.30
N ALA A 259 4.86 21.21 -12.69
CA ALA A 259 5.43 22.40 -13.34
C ALA A 259 4.83 22.68 -14.71
N GLN A 260 4.44 21.63 -15.44
CA GLN A 260 3.85 21.72 -16.77
C GLN A 260 2.31 21.83 -16.74
N ASN A 261 1.68 21.73 -15.58
CA ASN A 261 0.23 21.68 -15.47
C ASN A 261 -0.39 23.08 -15.44
N GLU A 262 -0.97 23.49 -16.57
CA GLU A 262 -1.63 24.79 -16.75
C GLU A 262 -2.88 24.99 -15.86
N ARG A 263 -3.45 23.91 -15.31
CA ARG A 263 -4.66 24.00 -14.47
C ARG A 263 -4.36 24.46 -13.05
N LEU A 264 -3.10 24.35 -12.63
CA LEU A 264 -2.66 24.72 -11.29
C LEU A 264 -2.49 26.24 -11.16
N PRO A 265 -2.78 26.83 -9.99
CA PRO A 265 -2.45 28.23 -9.74
C PRO A 265 -0.95 28.47 -9.90
N VAL A 266 -0.56 29.59 -10.52
CA VAL A 266 0.87 29.99 -10.72
C VAL A 266 1.68 29.92 -9.43
N ARG A 267 1.09 30.35 -8.29
CA ARG A 267 1.75 30.27 -6.97
C ARG A 267 2.06 28.84 -6.52
N ALA A 268 1.26 27.84 -6.92
CA ALA A 268 1.53 26.44 -6.63
C ALA A 268 2.71 25.93 -7.48
N VAL A 269 2.71 26.25 -8.78
CA VAL A 269 3.79 25.91 -9.71
C VAL A 269 5.14 26.48 -9.24
N ILE A 270 5.18 27.75 -8.85
CA ILE A 270 6.40 28.39 -8.32
C ILE A 270 6.92 27.65 -7.08
N ARG A 271 6.05 27.22 -6.16
CA ARG A 271 6.49 26.46 -4.97
C ARG A 271 7.07 25.10 -5.31
N VAL A 272 6.55 24.44 -6.34
CA VAL A 272 7.08 23.17 -6.85
C VAL A 272 8.48 23.39 -7.44
N LEU A 273 8.63 24.39 -8.32
CA LEU A 273 9.92 24.72 -8.92
C LEU A 273 10.97 25.11 -7.87
N LEU A 274 10.61 25.95 -6.90
CA LEU A 274 11.52 26.33 -5.81
C LEU A 274 11.91 25.12 -4.94
N SER A 275 10.98 24.19 -4.66
CA SER A 275 11.34 22.99 -3.91
C SER A 275 12.27 22.05 -4.68
N GLU A 276 12.16 21.99 -6.01
CA GLU A 276 13.12 21.25 -6.83
C GLU A 276 14.48 21.93 -6.86
N GLN A 277 14.52 23.28 -6.97
CA GLN A 277 15.77 24.03 -6.85
C GLN A 277 16.45 23.81 -5.49
N ASP A 278 15.71 23.77 -4.38
CA ASP A 278 16.26 23.45 -3.06
C ASP A 278 16.83 22.02 -3.00
N LYS A 279 16.18 21.03 -3.64
CA LYS A 279 16.66 19.65 -3.68
C LYS A 279 17.93 19.52 -4.53
N LEU A 280 17.94 20.16 -5.70
CA LEU A 280 19.10 20.21 -6.58
C LEU A 280 20.25 21.00 -5.95
N SER A 281 19.98 22.14 -5.32
CA SER A 281 20.98 22.94 -4.61
C SER A 281 21.62 22.12 -3.50
N LYS A 282 20.84 21.38 -2.70
CA LYS A 282 21.43 20.47 -1.70
C LYS A 282 22.29 19.41 -2.36
N HIS A 283 21.83 18.80 -3.46
CA HIS A 283 22.64 17.84 -4.22
C HIS A 283 23.93 18.47 -4.76
N ILE A 284 23.87 19.72 -5.21
CA ILE A 284 25.00 20.54 -5.66
C ILE A 284 25.86 20.99 -4.49
N ASP A 285 25.35 21.14 -3.26
CA ASP A 285 26.17 21.43 -2.08
C ASP A 285 26.93 20.16 -1.63
N TRP A 286 26.31 18.99 -1.78
CA TRP A 286 26.97 17.68 -1.58
C TRP A 286 27.96 17.36 -2.72
N SER A 287 27.67 17.73 -3.97
CA SER A 287 28.54 17.51 -5.14
C SER A 287 29.53 18.66 -5.40
N GLY A 288 29.26 19.85 -4.89
CA GLY A 288 30.03 21.09 -5.03
C GLY A 288 31.14 21.22 -3.99
N ALA A 289 31.15 20.34 -2.98
CA ALA A 289 32.36 19.95 -2.26
C ALA A 289 33.46 19.33 -3.18
N LEU A 290 33.17 19.13 -4.47
CA LEU A 290 34.12 18.67 -5.50
C LEU A 290 34.22 19.62 -6.71
N ALA A 291 33.51 20.76 -6.72
CA ALA A 291 33.47 21.67 -7.87
C ALA A 291 33.64 23.15 -7.47
N GLY A 292 34.72 23.44 -6.75
CA GLY A 292 35.15 24.83 -6.51
C GLY A 292 36.19 25.27 -7.52
N LEU A 293 35.78 25.90 -8.63
CA LEU A 293 36.52 27.00 -9.28
C LEU A 293 35.74 27.60 -10.48
N ARG A 294 35.51 28.92 -10.39
CA ARG A 294 35.08 29.91 -11.41
C ARG A 294 33.55 30.08 -11.56
N SER A 295 32.91 31.23 -11.38
CA SER A 295 33.33 32.66 -11.38
C SER A 295 32.36 33.54 -10.53
N PRO A 296 32.71 34.81 -10.21
CA PRO A 296 32.02 35.60 -9.18
C PRO A 296 30.95 36.56 -9.73
N GLY A 297 29.87 36.77 -8.96
CA GLY A 297 28.92 37.86 -9.21
C GLY A 297 27.68 37.88 -8.33
N LEU A 298 27.67 38.80 -7.36
CA LEU A 298 26.52 39.47 -6.71
C LEU A 298 26.05 39.00 -5.31
N LEU A 299 26.55 39.75 -4.31
CA LEU A 299 25.92 40.26 -3.06
C LEU A 299 25.40 39.30 -1.97
N GLY A 300 26.09 39.36 -0.82
CA GLY A 300 25.45 39.80 0.43
C GLY A 300 25.24 38.77 1.55
N LEU A 301 26.24 38.62 2.43
CA LEU A 301 26.18 38.58 3.91
C LEU A 301 27.26 37.64 4.46
N ALA A 302 28.20 38.24 5.19
CA ALA A 302 29.31 37.57 5.83
C ALA A 302 28.83 36.60 6.93
N ALA A 303 29.36 35.37 6.90
CA ALA A 303 29.42 34.48 8.05
C ALA A 303 30.87 33.97 8.19
N PRO A 304 31.38 33.75 9.41
CA PRO A 304 32.80 33.84 9.70
C PRO A 304 33.56 32.63 9.17
N ALA A 305 34.66 32.91 8.47
CA ALA A 305 35.64 31.93 8.02
C ALA A 305 36.31 31.23 9.23
N ARG A 306 35.68 30.17 9.76
CA ARG A 306 36.40 29.17 10.54
C ARG A 306 37.23 28.33 9.57
N CYS A 307 38.55 28.48 9.64
CA CYS A 307 39.57 27.87 8.79
C CYS A 307 39.20 26.47 8.24
N LEU A 308 38.74 26.42 7.00
CA LEU A 308 38.38 25.21 6.23
C LEU A 308 39.57 24.25 6.04
N SER A 309 40.79 24.82 5.99
CA SER A 309 42.03 24.11 5.72
C SER A 309 42.35 22.95 6.69
N LYS A 310 42.05 23.06 7.99
CA LYS A 310 42.35 21.98 8.97
C LYS A 310 41.40 20.78 8.87
N ARG A 311 40.16 21.00 8.44
CA ARG A 311 39.16 19.92 8.28
C ARG A 311 39.37 19.19 6.96
N GLU A 312 39.68 19.94 5.89
CA GLU A 312 40.03 19.39 4.58
C GLU A 312 41.28 18.52 4.64
N ALA A 313 42.33 18.97 5.34
CA ALA A 313 43.55 18.17 5.53
C ALA A 313 43.29 16.84 6.27
N ARG A 314 42.39 16.84 7.27
CA ARG A 314 42.00 15.61 8.00
C ARG A 314 41.24 14.64 7.10
N GLN A 315 40.31 15.15 6.30
CA GLN A 315 39.53 14.32 5.37
C GLN A 315 40.39 13.75 4.24
N GLN A 316 41.34 14.52 3.71
CA GLN A 316 42.28 14.02 2.70
C GLN A 316 43.21 12.92 3.24
N LEU A 317 43.65 13.04 4.49
CA LEU A 317 44.46 12.00 5.13
C LEU A 317 43.65 10.71 5.34
N GLU A 318 42.39 10.82 5.74
CA GLU A 318 41.50 9.68 5.96
C GLU A 318 41.17 8.98 4.64
N ILE A 319 40.94 9.73 3.55
CA ILE A 319 40.77 9.16 2.21
C ILE A 319 42.03 8.42 1.75
N ARG A 320 43.23 8.98 1.95
CA ARG A 320 44.48 8.29 1.60
C ARG A 320 44.67 7.00 2.40
N ARG A 321 44.37 7.03 3.69
CA ARG A 321 44.40 5.84 4.54
C ARG A 321 43.43 4.77 4.07
N LEU A 322 42.19 5.14 3.75
CA LEU A 322 41.19 4.21 3.23
C LEU A 322 41.59 3.64 1.87
N GLN A 323 42.25 4.43 1.01
CA GLN A 323 42.79 3.95 -0.26
C GLN A 323 43.91 2.92 -0.06
N GLU A 324 44.79 3.14 0.91
CA GLU A 324 45.84 2.17 1.29
C GLU A 324 45.25 0.88 1.86
N ASP A 325 44.22 0.99 2.71
CA ASP A 325 43.51 -0.14 3.30
C ASP A 325 42.78 -0.97 2.21
N VAL A 326 42.11 -0.31 1.25
CA VAL A 326 41.46 -1.00 0.12
C VAL A 326 42.50 -1.71 -0.75
N ALA A 327 43.63 -1.08 -1.05
CA ALA A 327 44.70 -1.72 -1.81
C ALA A 327 45.30 -2.92 -1.06
N MET A 328 45.40 -2.86 0.27
CA MET A 328 45.85 -3.97 1.09
C MET A 328 44.85 -5.12 1.10
N LEU A 329 43.55 -4.83 1.26
CA LEU A 329 42.49 -5.82 1.20
C LEU A 329 42.41 -6.51 -0.15
N GLN A 330 42.54 -5.76 -1.26
CA GLN A 330 42.61 -6.33 -2.61
C GLN A 330 43.78 -7.31 -2.76
N ARG A 331 44.97 -6.97 -2.21
CA ARG A 331 46.12 -7.90 -2.18
C ARG A 331 45.82 -9.16 -1.37
N GLN A 332 45.13 -9.03 -0.23
CA GLN A 332 44.74 -10.18 0.59
C GLN A 332 43.72 -11.07 -0.13
N CYS A 333 42.74 -10.49 -0.83
CA CYS A 333 41.79 -11.24 -1.66
C CYS A 333 42.52 -12.06 -2.73
N LEU A 334 43.49 -11.46 -3.45
CA LEU A 334 44.29 -12.16 -4.47
C LEU A 334 45.20 -13.26 -3.90
N ILE A 335 45.66 -13.12 -2.65
CA ILE A 335 46.42 -14.19 -1.97
C ILE A 335 45.47 -15.32 -1.57
N MET A 336 44.29 -14.99 -1.04
CA MET A 336 43.29 -15.96 -0.61
C MET A 336 42.71 -16.74 -1.79
N GLU A 337 42.46 -16.08 -2.92
CA GLU A 337 42.06 -16.73 -4.18
C GLU A 337 43.11 -17.75 -4.65
N ARG A 338 44.40 -17.40 -4.64
CA ARG A 338 45.49 -18.34 -4.95
C ARG A 338 45.59 -19.49 -3.95
N HIS A 339 45.29 -19.28 -2.68
CA HIS A 339 45.21 -20.37 -1.70
C HIS A 339 44.02 -21.29 -1.98
N ILE A 340 42.87 -20.75 -2.36
CA ILE A 340 41.70 -21.53 -2.77
C ILE A 340 42.03 -22.36 -4.01
N GLU A 341 42.69 -21.79 -5.02
CA GLU A 341 43.12 -22.51 -6.23
C GLU A 341 44.08 -23.67 -5.88
N LYS A 342 45.08 -23.44 -5.03
CA LYS A 342 45.99 -24.50 -4.56
C LYS A 342 45.27 -25.60 -3.79
N LEU A 343 44.25 -25.25 -2.99
CA LEU A 343 43.42 -26.23 -2.28
C LEU A 343 42.52 -27.02 -3.26
N LEU A 344 42.03 -26.38 -4.32
CA LEU A 344 41.25 -27.03 -5.38
C LEU A 344 42.12 -27.95 -6.25
N GLU A 345 43.38 -27.60 -6.52
CA GLU A 345 44.33 -28.45 -7.23
C GLU A 345 44.77 -29.66 -6.39
N LYS A 346 45.00 -29.47 -5.08
CA LYS A 346 45.26 -30.59 -4.15
C LYS A 346 44.06 -31.54 -4.05
N LYS A 347 42.82 -31.02 -4.12
CA LYS A 347 41.60 -31.84 -4.21
C LYS A 347 41.41 -32.53 -5.57
N LYS A 348 41.98 -32.01 -6.67
CA LYS A 348 41.99 -32.69 -7.98
C LYS A 348 42.93 -33.91 -8.01
N GLY A 349 43.96 -33.96 -7.16
CA GLY A 349 44.84 -35.13 -7.01
C GLY A 349 44.27 -36.26 -6.13
N TYR A 350 43.26 -35.95 -5.31
CA TYR A 350 42.57 -36.89 -4.43
C TYR A 350 41.06 -36.61 -4.51
N PHE A 351 40.40 -36.98 -5.62
CA PHE A 351 38.99 -37.41 -5.71
C PHE A 351 38.48 -37.25 -7.16
N SER A 352 38.19 -38.39 -7.80
CA SER A 352 37.42 -38.45 -9.05
C SER A 352 35.94 -38.14 -8.76
N TRP A 353 35.45 -37.00 -9.26
CA TRP A 353 34.01 -36.69 -9.31
C TRP A 353 33.42 -36.91 -10.71
N LYS A 354 33.89 -37.94 -11.44
CA LYS A 354 33.22 -38.39 -12.69
C LYS A 354 32.01 -39.29 -12.45
N ARG A 355 31.55 -39.49 -11.21
CA ARG A 355 30.30 -40.19 -10.92
C ARG A 355 29.56 -39.51 -9.77
N LEU A 356 28.92 -38.40 -10.08
CA LEU A 356 27.62 -37.98 -9.54
C LEU A 356 27.27 -36.72 -10.32
N GLY A 357 26.63 -36.94 -11.46
CA GLY A 357 26.05 -35.87 -12.24
C GLY A 357 24.89 -35.24 -11.49
N GLY A 358 24.57 -34.02 -11.92
CA GLY A 358 23.20 -33.53 -11.86
C GLY A 358 22.95 -32.40 -10.87
N ALA A 359 23.08 -31.19 -11.39
CA ALA A 359 22.31 -30.00 -11.03
C ALA A 359 22.49 -29.44 -9.60
N VAL A 360 23.03 -28.22 -9.54
CA VAL A 360 22.32 -27.00 -9.14
C VAL A 360 23.39 -25.93 -8.93
N PHE A 361 23.44 -24.97 -9.86
CA PHE A 361 23.64 -23.52 -9.61
C PHE A 361 23.75 -22.85 -10.98
N LYS A 362 22.60 -22.40 -11.49
CA LYS A 362 22.51 -21.52 -12.65
C LYS A 362 22.36 -20.11 -12.09
N ALA A 363 23.45 -19.33 -12.11
CA ALA A 363 23.39 -17.89 -11.89
C ALA A 363 23.65 -17.22 -13.25
N SER A 364 22.56 -16.74 -13.85
CA SER A 364 22.54 -16.03 -15.12
C SER A 364 23.25 -14.68 -14.99
N LYS A 365 24.34 -14.50 -15.74
CA LYS A 365 24.93 -13.19 -16.02
C LYS A 365 23.99 -12.44 -16.97
N ILE A 366 23.45 -11.32 -16.51
CA ILE A 366 22.91 -10.28 -17.39
C ILE A 366 24.09 -9.42 -17.84
N SER A 367 24.20 -9.28 -19.16
CA SER A 367 25.19 -8.50 -19.89
C SER A 367 25.00 -7.00 -19.66
N GLU A 368 26.09 -6.28 -19.46
CA GLU A 368 26.15 -4.84 -19.72
C GLU A 368 27.27 -4.58 -20.72
N THR A 369 26.84 -4.32 -21.95
CA THR A 369 27.62 -3.74 -23.04
C THR A 369 27.70 -2.23 -22.83
N ALA A 370 28.90 -1.68 -22.69
CA ALA A 370 29.17 -0.28 -23.00
C ALA A 370 30.36 -0.25 -23.95
N ALA A 371 30.01 -0.02 -25.21
CA ALA A 371 30.91 0.08 -26.34
C ALA A 371 31.80 1.31 -26.23
N GLU A 372 33.00 1.13 -26.75
CA GLU A 372 33.96 2.15 -27.16
C GLU A 372 33.31 3.21 -28.05
N VAL A 373 33.58 4.49 -27.77
CA VAL A 373 33.75 5.49 -28.81
C VAL A 373 35.13 6.10 -28.59
N SER A 374 36.10 5.51 -29.30
CA SER A 374 37.45 6.04 -29.47
C SER A 374 37.40 7.15 -30.53
N SER A 375 38.02 8.29 -30.24
CA SER A 375 38.46 9.27 -31.25
C SER A 375 39.98 9.39 -31.13
N PRO A 376 40.75 9.20 -32.22
CA PRO A 376 42.20 9.14 -32.12
C PRO A 376 42.84 10.53 -32.11
N PHE A 377 43.86 10.64 -31.26
CA PHE A 377 44.95 11.61 -31.33
C PHE A 377 45.60 11.57 -32.72
N TYR A 378 45.71 12.73 -33.38
CA TYR A 378 46.77 13.00 -34.36
C TYR A 378 47.82 13.89 -33.67
N SER A 379 48.96 13.31 -33.36
CA SER A 379 50.21 14.03 -33.10
C SER A 379 50.82 14.41 -34.44
N GLY A 380 51.05 15.71 -34.66
CA GLY A 380 51.89 16.24 -35.74
C GLY A 380 52.86 17.25 -35.15
N GLY A 381 54.10 16.82 -34.96
CA GLY A 381 55.19 17.65 -34.46
C GLY A 381 55.64 18.71 -35.46
N SER A 382 56.07 19.83 -34.89
CA SER A 382 56.77 20.97 -35.46
C SER A 382 58.05 20.64 -36.25
N ARG A 383 58.28 21.35 -37.36
CA ARG A 383 59.54 22.06 -37.68
C ARG A 383 59.46 22.87 -38.99
N THR A 384 60.10 24.05 -38.91
CA THR A 384 60.52 25.05 -39.93
C THR A 384 59.44 25.82 -40.66
#